data_AF-A0A7W9TR99-F1
#
_entry.id   AF-A0A7W9TR99-F1
#
_cell.length_a   1.000
_cell.length_b   1.000
_cell.length_c   1.000
_cell.angle_alpha   90.00
_cell.angle_beta   90.00
_cell.angle_gamma   90.00
#
_symmetry.space_group_name_H-M   'P 1'
#
loop_
_entity.id
_entity.type
_entity.pdbx_description
1 polymer ?
#
loop_
_entity_poly.entity_id
_entity_poly.type
_entity_poly.pdbx_seq_one_letter_code
_entity_poly.pdbx_strand_id
1 'polypeptide(L)'
;MSQWLSRWSELESLARTNPFAVVIMAQLQALRYRTGAQRLEPTVSLVRLLYGYGYDREHIQPLLRLIEWMLRLPAQQEPAYLAAVERLEQERKMSYVMIAERRGIAKGLEQGQVKGQADLLLRLIQRRFGAVDAAVEQRIRAAGAEDLEAWSLNFVDATTLEDVFRG
;
A
#
# COMPACT_ATOMS: atom_id res chain seq x y z
N MET A 1 -28.02 1.99 20.35
CA MET A 1 -27.11 1.99 19.18
C MET A 1 -27.83 2.06 17.83
N SER A 2 -29.10 1.60 17.74
CA SER A 2 -29.97 1.67 16.55
C SER A 2 -30.44 3.10 16.16
N GLN A 3 -30.41 4.05 17.10
CA GLN A 3 -31.00 5.40 16.92
C GLN A 3 -30.15 6.38 16.08
N TRP A 4 -28.88 6.09 15.82
CA TRP A 4 -28.01 6.95 15.01
C TRP A 4 -27.96 6.54 13.54
N LEU A 5 -28.24 5.26 13.23
CA LEU A 5 -28.41 4.79 11.84
C LEU A 5 -29.64 5.43 11.19
N SER A 6 -30.69 5.71 11.97
CA SER A 6 -31.88 6.42 11.48
C SER A 6 -31.64 7.90 11.16
N ARG A 7 -30.50 8.46 11.58
CA ARG A 7 -30.07 9.84 11.28
C ARG A 7 -28.97 9.90 10.21
N TRP A 8 -28.75 8.80 9.49
CA TRP A 8 -27.73 8.73 8.45
C TRP A 8 -27.99 9.74 7.32
N SER A 9 -29.24 9.90 6.89
CA SER A 9 -29.63 10.88 5.87
C SER A 9 -29.38 12.33 6.30
N GLU A 10 -29.53 12.62 7.60
CA GLU A 10 -29.20 13.93 8.17
C GLU A 10 -27.69 14.18 8.12
N LEU A 11 -26.89 13.17 8.49
CA LEU A 11 -25.43 13.24 8.40
C LEU A 11 -24.95 13.41 6.95
N GLU A 12 -25.55 12.71 5.99
CA GLU A 12 -25.24 12.86 4.56
C GLU A 12 -25.55 14.27 4.04
N SER A 13 -26.67 14.87 4.48
CA SER A 13 -27.02 16.24 4.12
C SER A 13 -26.02 17.25 4.67
N LEU A 14 -25.66 17.11 5.96
CA LEU A 14 -24.71 17.99 6.64
C LEU A 14 -23.27 17.80 6.14
N ALA A 15 -22.92 16.61 5.68
CA ALA A 15 -21.57 16.27 5.23
C ALA A 15 -21.11 17.01 3.96
N ARG A 16 -21.98 17.79 3.30
CA ARG A 16 -21.57 18.71 2.21
C ARG A 16 -20.88 19.96 2.72
N THR A 17 -21.27 20.46 3.90
CA THR A 17 -20.80 21.72 4.46
C THR A 17 -20.07 21.53 5.79
N ASN A 18 -20.14 20.33 6.37
CA ASN A 18 -19.56 20.01 7.66
C ASN A 18 -18.71 18.72 7.59
N PRO A 19 -17.37 18.83 7.60
CA PRO A 19 -16.49 17.67 7.56
C PRO A 19 -16.59 16.78 8.81
N PHE A 20 -17.03 17.33 9.95
CA PHE A 20 -17.25 16.52 11.16
C PHE A 20 -18.40 15.52 10.99
N ALA A 21 -19.40 15.81 10.14
CA ALA A 21 -20.46 14.85 9.86
C ALA A 21 -19.88 13.56 9.25
N VAL A 22 -18.88 13.69 8.36
CA VAL A 22 -18.15 12.54 7.79
C VAL A 22 -17.40 11.75 8.86
N VAL A 23 -16.75 12.45 9.81
CA VAL A 23 -16.04 11.81 10.93
C VAL A 23 -17.01 11.00 11.80
N ILE A 24 -18.19 11.56 12.11
CA ILE A 24 -19.23 10.85 12.86
C ILE A 24 -19.73 9.63 12.09
N MET A 25 -19.94 9.75 10.77
CA MET A 25 -20.30 8.62 9.92
C MET A 25 -19.24 7.50 9.97
N ALA A 26 -17.96 7.86 9.91
CA ALA A 26 -16.85 6.91 10.06
C ALA A 26 -16.81 6.25 11.44
N GLN A 27 -17.04 7.01 12.51
CA GLN A 27 -17.10 6.47 13.86
C GLN A 27 -18.25 5.45 14.03
N LEU A 28 -19.43 5.78 13.48
CA LEU A 28 -20.59 4.86 13.51
C LEU A 28 -20.29 3.57 12.75
N GLN A 29 -19.61 3.66 11.60
CA GLN A 29 -19.18 2.47 10.87
C GLN A 29 -18.11 1.67 11.62
N ALA A 30 -17.13 2.32 12.24
CA ALA A 30 -16.11 1.64 13.06
C ALA A 30 -16.75 0.86 14.23
N LEU A 31 -17.79 1.45 14.85
CA LEU A 31 -18.56 0.82 15.92
C LEU A 31 -19.44 -0.34 15.43
N ARG A 32 -19.92 -0.30 14.18
CA ARG A 32 -20.74 -1.35 13.57
C ARG A 32 -19.89 -2.55 13.14
N TYR A 33 -18.72 -2.29 12.57
CA TYR A 33 -17.82 -3.30 12.03
C TYR A 33 -16.61 -3.53 12.97
N ARG A 34 -16.88 -3.80 14.25
CA ARG A 34 -15.83 -3.99 15.27
C ARG A 34 -14.85 -5.10 14.91
N THR A 35 -15.34 -6.20 14.33
CA THR A 35 -14.53 -7.27 13.75
C THR A 35 -14.02 -6.83 12.37
N GLY A 36 -12.69 -6.68 12.24
CA GLY A 36 -12.01 -6.08 11.08
C GLY A 36 -12.33 -6.69 9.71
N ALA A 37 -12.84 -7.92 9.67
CA ALA A 37 -13.12 -8.67 8.44
C ALA A 37 -14.16 -8.03 7.50
N GLN A 38 -14.97 -7.08 7.95
CA GLN A 38 -16.02 -6.45 7.14
C GLN A 38 -15.84 -4.94 6.96
N ARG A 39 -14.61 -4.41 7.13
CA ARG A 39 -14.35 -2.97 7.09
C ARG A 39 -14.05 -2.39 5.71
N LEU A 40 -13.82 -3.23 4.71
CA LEU A 40 -13.52 -2.81 3.33
C LEU A 40 -14.68 -2.02 2.70
N GLU A 41 -15.85 -2.64 2.54
CA GLU A 41 -17.03 -2.02 1.90
C GLU A 41 -17.49 -0.71 2.57
N PRO A 42 -17.57 -0.63 3.91
CA PRO A 42 -17.93 0.61 4.59
C PRO A 42 -16.91 1.74 4.33
N THR A 43 -15.61 1.42 4.34
CA THR A 43 -14.54 2.39 4.04
C THR A 43 -14.66 2.91 2.60
N VAL A 44 -14.81 2.02 1.62
CA VAL A 44 -14.95 2.40 0.20
C VAL A 44 -16.20 3.27 -0.01
N SER A 45 -17.30 2.95 0.67
CA SER A 45 -18.55 3.71 0.60
C SER A 45 -18.39 5.13 1.15
N LEU A 46 -17.70 5.30 2.28
CA LEU A 46 -17.41 6.62 2.85
C LEU A 46 -16.47 7.45 1.97
N VAL A 47 -15.45 6.82 1.41
CA VAL A 47 -14.55 7.47 0.45
C VAL A 47 -15.34 7.95 -0.77
N ARG A 48 -16.26 7.12 -1.31
CA ARG A 48 -17.15 7.50 -2.41
C ARG A 48 -18.06 8.70 -2.06
N LEU A 49 -18.61 8.73 -0.85
CA LEU A 49 -19.45 9.84 -0.36
C LEU A 49 -18.65 11.14 -0.21
N LEU A 50 -17.47 11.08 0.40
CA LEU A 50 -16.54 12.21 0.53
C LEU A 50 -16.25 12.88 -0.81
N TYR A 51 -15.96 12.07 -1.84
CA TYR A 51 -15.77 12.58 -3.19
C TYR A 51 -17.04 13.20 -3.79
N GLY A 52 -18.23 12.81 -3.33
CA GLY A 52 -19.51 13.39 -3.73
C GLY A 52 -19.81 14.76 -3.10
N TYR A 53 -19.11 15.12 -2.03
CA TYR A 53 -19.38 16.35 -1.27
C TYR A 53 -18.63 17.59 -1.78
N GLY A 54 -17.68 17.43 -2.71
CA GLY A 54 -17.02 18.56 -3.36
C GLY A 54 -15.99 19.28 -2.49
N TYR A 55 -15.46 18.62 -1.45
CA TYR A 55 -14.32 19.13 -0.69
C TYR A 55 -13.13 19.41 -1.61
N ASP A 56 -12.43 20.51 -1.35
CA ASP A 56 -11.16 20.78 -2.01
C ASP A 56 -10.07 19.78 -1.56
N ARG A 57 -8.93 19.83 -2.25
CA ARG A 57 -7.80 18.93 -1.99
C ARG A 57 -7.20 19.08 -0.59
N GLU A 58 -7.26 20.27 -0.01
CA GLU A 58 -6.64 20.57 1.29
C GLU A 58 -7.46 19.98 2.43
N HIS A 59 -8.78 19.97 2.32
CA HIS A 59 -9.68 19.45 3.33
C HIS A 59 -9.98 17.95 3.16
N ILE A 60 -10.02 17.43 1.93
CA ILE A 60 -10.34 16.03 1.69
C ILE A 60 -9.23 15.07 2.16
N GLN A 61 -7.96 15.47 2.02
CA GLN A 61 -6.82 14.60 2.35
C GLN A 61 -6.68 14.30 3.85
N PRO A 62 -6.78 15.28 4.78
CA PRO A 62 -6.86 15.00 6.20
C PRO A 62 -8.05 14.13 6.59
N LEU A 63 -9.22 14.34 5.97
CA LEU A 63 -10.41 13.55 6.28
C LEU A 63 -10.28 12.10 5.86
N LEU A 64 -9.75 11.84 4.65
CA LEU A 64 -9.47 10.48 4.19
C LEU A 64 -8.50 9.78 5.14
N ARG A 65 -7.40 10.45 5.54
CA ARG A 65 -6.42 9.88 6.48
C ARG A 65 -7.06 9.55 7.83
N LEU A 66 -7.90 10.45 8.34
CA LEU A 66 -8.60 10.26 9.60
C LEU A 66 -9.56 9.07 9.55
N ILE A 67 -10.33 8.94 8.48
CA ILE A 67 -11.31 7.85 8.30
C ILE A 67 -10.61 6.50 8.17
N GLU A 68 -9.54 6.42 7.38
CA GLU A 68 -8.73 5.21 7.26
C GLU A 68 -8.13 4.79 8.60
N TRP A 69 -7.61 5.75 9.38
CA TRP A 69 -7.08 5.49 10.70
C TRP A 69 -8.16 5.01 11.68
N MET A 70 -9.35 5.61 11.64
CA MET A 70 -10.47 5.22 12.50
C MET A 70 -11.02 3.84 12.15
N LEU A 71 -11.07 3.51 10.86
CA LEU A 71 -11.58 2.24 10.38
C LEU A 71 -10.53 1.13 10.43
N ARG A 72 -9.23 1.41 10.63
CA ARG A 72 -8.12 0.42 10.72
C ARG A 72 -8.35 -0.80 9.84
N LEU A 73 -8.13 -0.63 8.55
CA LEU A 73 -8.26 -1.71 7.60
C LEU A 73 -7.19 -2.79 7.89
N PRO A 74 -7.55 -4.08 8.05
CA PRO A 74 -6.59 -5.17 8.16
C PRO A 74 -5.66 -5.20 6.93
N ALA A 75 -4.38 -5.53 7.14
CA ALA A 75 -3.38 -5.55 6.06
C ALA A 75 -3.79 -6.44 4.88
N GLN A 76 -4.53 -7.53 5.13
CA GLN A 76 -5.04 -8.43 4.07
C GLN A 76 -6.07 -7.76 3.15
N GLN A 77 -6.75 -6.70 3.61
CA GLN A 77 -7.77 -6.00 2.85
C GLN A 77 -7.22 -4.77 2.10
N GLU A 78 -5.98 -4.36 2.38
CA GLU A 78 -5.34 -3.20 1.78
C GLU A 78 -5.24 -3.29 0.23
N PRO A 79 -4.84 -4.42 -0.38
CA PRO A 79 -4.81 -4.51 -1.84
C PRO A 79 -6.18 -4.32 -2.49
N ALA A 80 -7.22 -4.90 -1.90
CA ALA A 80 -8.59 -4.77 -2.39
C ALA A 80 -9.12 -3.33 -2.24
N TYR A 81 -8.77 -2.66 -1.15
CA TYR A 81 -9.09 -1.25 -0.94
C TYR A 81 -8.41 -0.35 -1.97
N LEU A 82 -7.10 -0.50 -2.18
CA LEU A 82 -6.36 0.29 -3.17
C LEU A 82 -6.94 0.12 -4.58
N ALA A 83 -7.30 -1.11 -4.95
CA ALA A 83 -7.94 -1.39 -6.24
C ALA A 83 -9.36 -0.80 -6.35
N ALA A 84 -10.11 -0.69 -5.25
CA ALA A 84 -11.42 -0.06 -5.23
C ALA A 84 -11.32 1.47 -5.34
N VAL A 85 -10.36 2.08 -4.64
CA VAL A 85 -10.14 3.53 -4.70
C VAL A 85 -9.55 3.95 -6.05
N GLU A 86 -8.67 3.15 -6.67
CA GLU A 86 -8.18 3.43 -8.03
C GLU A 86 -9.32 3.43 -9.05
N ARG A 87 -10.28 2.50 -8.94
CA ARG A 87 -11.48 2.50 -9.79
C ARG A 87 -12.30 3.76 -9.57
N LEU A 88 -12.48 4.20 -8.32
CA LEU A 88 -13.14 5.46 -8.00
C LEU A 88 -12.44 6.67 -8.64
N GLU A 89 -11.11 6.71 -8.63
CA GLU A 89 -10.31 7.77 -9.26
C GLU A 89 -10.48 7.78 -10.78
N GLN A 90 -10.44 6.62 -11.42
CA GLN A 90 -10.65 6.48 -12.87
C GLN A 90 -12.07 6.91 -13.29
N GLU A 91 -13.09 6.48 -12.55
CA GLU A 91 -14.49 6.88 -12.76
C GLU A 91 -14.68 8.39 -12.68
N ARG A 92 -13.99 9.05 -11.73
CA ARG A 92 -14.15 10.47 -11.45
C ARG A 92 -13.10 11.38 -12.09
N LYS A 93 -12.13 10.81 -12.82
CA LYS A 93 -10.98 11.53 -13.42
C LYS A 93 -10.24 12.44 -12.44
N MET A 94 -10.14 12.02 -11.18
CA MET A 94 -9.41 12.76 -10.15
C MET A 94 -8.19 11.97 -9.70
N SER A 95 -7.00 12.59 -9.73
CA SER A 95 -5.77 12.00 -9.20
C SER A 95 -5.49 12.57 -7.81
N TYR A 96 -5.52 11.72 -6.79
CA TYR A 96 -5.15 12.10 -5.43
C TYR A 96 -3.82 11.48 -4.99
N VAL A 97 -3.12 12.26 -4.15
CA VAL A 97 -1.77 11.97 -3.65
C VAL A 97 -1.73 10.73 -2.73
N MET A 98 -2.86 10.33 -2.13
CA MET A 98 -2.89 9.27 -1.11
C MET A 98 -2.55 7.87 -1.66
N ILE A 99 -3.04 7.49 -2.85
CA ILE A 99 -2.66 6.23 -3.49
C ILE A 99 -1.22 6.32 -4.03
N ALA A 100 -0.84 7.47 -4.59
CA ALA A 100 0.50 7.69 -5.11
C ALA A 100 1.56 7.61 -4.01
N GLU A 101 1.30 8.17 -2.82
CA GLU A 101 2.16 8.06 -1.63
C GLU A 101 2.27 6.61 -1.16
N ARG A 102 1.14 5.89 -1.02
CA ARG A 102 1.16 4.47 -0.62
C ARG A 102 1.89 3.59 -1.63
N ARG A 103 1.67 3.81 -2.93
CA ARG A 103 2.43 3.14 -4.01
C ARG A 103 3.91 3.51 -3.99
N GLY A 104 4.24 4.77 -3.73
CA GLY A 104 5.60 5.26 -3.61
C GLY A 104 6.35 4.59 -2.45
N ILE A 105 5.70 4.46 -1.29
CA ILE A 105 6.25 3.78 -0.12
C ILE A 105 6.41 2.27 -0.40
N ALA A 106 5.37 1.61 -0.92
CA ALA A 106 5.42 0.19 -1.24
C ALA A 106 6.54 -0.13 -2.26
N LYS A 107 6.60 0.64 -3.35
CA LYS A 107 7.67 0.54 -4.35
C LYS A 107 9.04 0.84 -3.75
N GLY A 108 9.13 1.84 -2.87
CA GLY A 108 10.39 2.17 -2.18
C GLY A 108 10.87 1.04 -1.27
N LEU A 109 9.95 0.36 -0.57
CA LEU A 109 10.26 -0.78 0.28
C LEU A 109 10.74 -1.98 -0.55
N GLU A 110 10.00 -2.32 -1.61
CA GLU A 110 10.36 -3.38 -2.55
C GLU A 110 11.73 -3.13 -3.19
N GLN A 111 11.96 -1.92 -3.72
CA GLN A 111 13.26 -1.51 -4.26
C GLN A 111 14.38 -1.58 -3.22
N GLY A 112 14.09 -1.18 -1.98
CA GLY A 112 15.04 -1.26 -0.87
C GLY A 112 15.41 -2.71 -0.53
N GLN A 113 14.45 -3.63 -0.54
CA GLN A 113 14.68 -5.05 -0.31
C GLN A 113 15.53 -5.67 -1.43
N VAL A 114 15.16 -5.47 -2.69
CA VAL A 114 15.90 -6.00 -3.85
C VAL A 114 17.34 -5.47 -3.86
N LYS A 115 17.52 -4.16 -3.65
CA LYS A 115 18.87 -3.57 -3.57
C LYS A 115 19.69 -4.15 -2.42
N GLY A 116 19.06 -4.36 -1.26
CA GLY A 116 19.69 -4.99 -0.10
C GLY A 116 20.12 -6.43 -0.36
N GLN A 117 19.28 -7.23 -1.02
CA GLN A 117 19.61 -8.60 -1.44
C GLN A 117 20.80 -8.61 -2.40
N ALA A 118 20.79 -7.75 -3.43
CA ALA A 118 21.88 -7.63 -4.39
C ALA A 118 23.20 -7.23 -3.71
N ASP A 119 23.18 -6.23 -2.83
CA ASP A 119 24.37 -5.79 -2.09
C ASP A 119 24.93 -6.88 -1.17
N LEU A 120 24.05 -7.65 -0.52
CA LEU A 120 24.46 -8.76 0.34
C LEU A 120 25.07 -9.91 -0.47
N LEU A 121 24.39 -10.34 -1.54
CA LEU A 121 24.87 -11.41 -2.41
C LEU A 121 26.23 -11.06 -3.02
N LEU A 122 26.40 -9.82 -3.50
CA LEU A 122 27.66 -9.34 -4.03
C LEU A 122 28.79 -9.43 -2.99
N ARG A 123 28.55 -9.00 -1.75
CA ARG A 123 29.54 -9.10 -0.66
C ARG A 123 29.89 -10.55 -0.32
N LEU A 124 28.90 -11.44 -0.32
CA LEU A 124 29.10 -12.88 -0.07
C LEU A 124 29.93 -13.53 -1.18
N ILE A 125 29.61 -13.24 -2.44
CA ILE A 125 30.36 -13.68 -3.61
C ILE A 125 31.80 -13.16 -3.53
N GLN A 126 31.99 -11.86 -3.28
CA GLN A 126 33.32 -11.26 -3.16
C GLN A 126 34.13 -11.87 -2.01
N ARG A 127 33.46 -12.24 -0.92
CA ARG A 127 34.09 -12.89 0.23
C ARG A 127 34.55 -14.32 -0.07
N ARG A 128 33.77 -15.08 -0.85
CA ARG A 128 34.05 -16.50 -1.15
C ARG A 128 34.97 -16.68 -2.36
N PHE A 129 34.74 -15.92 -3.43
CA PHE A 129 35.40 -16.09 -4.72
C PHE A 129 36.42 -14.99 -5.05
N GLY A 130 36.53 -13.95 -4.21
CA GLY A 130 37.41 -12.80 -4.43
C GLY A 130 36.76 -11.71 -5.27
N ALA A 131 37.55 -10.72 -5.69
CA ALA A 131 37.03 -9.59 -6.46
C ALA A 131 36.34 -10.06 -7.75
N VAL A 132 35.12 -9.57 -7.99
CA VAL A 132 34.37 -9.80 -9.23
C VAL A 132 34.55 -8.62 -10.18
N ASP A 133 34.42 -8.87 -11.47
CA ASP A 133 34.46 -7.81 -12.47
C ASP A 133 33.20 -6.93 -12.44
N ALA A 134 33.28 -5.80 -13.15
CA ALA A 134 32.19 -4.84 -13.23
C ALA A 134 30.93 -5.41 -13.91
N ALA A 135 31.07 -6.39 -14.82
CA ALA A 135 29.94 -6.97 -15.53
C ALA A 135 29.10 -7.85 -14.58
N VAL A 136 29.76 -8.64 -13.72
CA VAL A 136 29.11 -9.44 -12.69
C VAL A 136 28.44 -8.54 -11.64
N GLU A 137 29.13 -7.49 -11.19
CA GLU A 137 28.54 -6.53 -10.26
C GLU A 137 27.28 -5.88 -10.84
N GLN A 138 27.34 -5.44 -12.10
CA GLN A 138 26.20 -4.83 -12.77
C GLN A 138 25.05 -5.83 -12.96
N ARG A 139 25.35 -7.10 -13.31
CA ARG A 139 24.36 -8.17 -13.41
C ARG A 139 23.62 -8.38 -12.10
N ILE A 140 24.33 -8.44 -10.98
CA ILE A 140 23.72 -8.62 -9.65
C ILE A 140 22.87 -7.40 -9.26
N ARG A 141 23.37 -6.18 -9.47
CA ARG A 141 22.64 -4.95 -9.13
C ARG A 141 21.39 -4.71 -9.97
N ALA A 142 21.34 -5.24 -11.18
CA ALA A 142 20.21 -5.09 -12.11
C ALA A 142 19.20 -6.25 -12.02
N ALA A 143 19.50 -7.29 -11.25
CA ALA A 143 18.66 -8.47 -11.13
C ALA A 143 17.36 -8.20 -10.35
N GLY A 144 16.30 -8.95 -10.70
CA GLY A 144 15.04 -8.94 -9.98
C GLY A 144 15.11 -9.76 -8.68
N ALA A 145 14.06 -9.65 -7.86
CA ALA A 145 13.97 -10.37 -6.58
C ALA A 145 14.11 -11.90 -6.76
N GLU A 146 13.45 -12.46 -7.78
CA GLU A 146 13.45 -13.91 -8.05
C GLU A 146 14.85 -14.43 -8.40
N ASP A 147 15.55 -13.74 -9.29
CA ASP A 147 16.93 -14.07 -9.68
C ASP A 147 17.88 -14.00 -8.47
N LEU A 148 17.77 -12.95 -7.67
CA LEU A 148 18.60 -12.75 -6.48
C LEU A 148 18.34 -13.82 -5.42
N GLU A 149 17.09 -14.24 -5.24
CA GLU A 149 16.72 -15.33 -4.36
C GLU A 149 17.32 -16.66 -4.85
N ALA A 150 17.12 -16.99 -6.13
CA ALA A 150 17.68 -18.19 -6.73
C ALA A 150 19.21 -18.24 -6.59
N TRP A 151 19.91 -17.16 -6.93
CA TRP A 151 21.35 -17.08 -6.80
C TRP A 151 21.84 -17.13 -5.35
N SER A 152 21.07 -16.58 -4.40
CA SER A 152 21.40 -16.68 -2.98
C SER A 152 21.29 -18.12 -2.47
N LEU A 153 20.32 -18.89 -2.96
CA LEU A 153 20.20 -20.31 -2.64
C LEU A 153 21.33 -21.12 -3.29
N ASN A 154 21.61 -20.88 -4.57
CA ASN A 154 22.72 -21.52 -5.27
C ASN A 154 24.07 -21.22 -4.63
N PHE A 155 24.27 -20.00 -4.12
CA PHE A 155 25.52 -19.57 -3.49
C PHE A 155 25.95 -20.48 -2.33
N VAL A 156 25.00 -21.09 -1.62
CA VAL A 156 25.30 -21.99 -0.49
C VAL A 156 26.15 -23.16 -0.96
N ASP A 157 25.73 -23.82 -2.04
CA ASP A 157 26.35 -25.04 -2.56
C ASP A 157 27.35 -24.79 -3.70
N ALA A 158 27.39 -23.57 -4.25
CA ALA A 158 28.20 -23.19 -5.40
C ALA A 158 29.71 -23.41 -5.19
N THR A 159 30.35 -24.20 -6.05
CA THR A 159 31.80 -24.42 -6.02
C THR A 159 32.60 -23.40 -6.82
N THR A 160 31.95 -22.80 -7.82
CA THR A 160 32.49 -21.77 -8.71
C THR A 160 31.54 -20.57 -8.75
N LEU A 161 32.03 -19.45 -9.27
CA LEU A 161 31.19 -18.27 -9.48
C LEU A 161 30.07 -18.56 -10.49
N GLU A 162 30.32 -19.35 -11.54
CA GLU A 162 29.28 -19.71 -12.50
C GLU A 162 28.15 -20.53 -11.87
N ASP A 163 28.44 -21.38 -10.87
CA ASP A 163 27.43 -22.20 -10.19
C ASP A 163 26.36 -21.34 -9.50
N VAL A 164 26.74 -20.16 -8.99
CA VAL A 164 25.83 -19.21 -8.34
C VAL A 164 24.74 -18.75 -9.32
N PHE A 165 25.10 -18.55 -10.58
CA PHE A 165 24.24 -17.98 -11.61
C PHE A 165 23.45 -19.03 -12.42
N ARG A 166 23.45 -20.30 -12.00
CA ARG A 166 22.71 -21.38 -12.69
C ARG A 166 21.23 -21.34 -12.30
N GLY A 167 20.36 -21.17 -13.29
CA GLY A 167 18.91 -21.12 -13.10
C GLY A 167 18.27 -20.52 -14.34
#